data_AF-A0A397J058-F1
#
_entry.id   AF-A0A397J058-F1
#
_cell.length_a   1.000
_cell.length_b   1.000
_cell.length_c   1.000
_cell.angle_alpha   90.00
_cell.angle_beta   90.00
_cell.angle_gamma   90.00
#
_symmetry.space_group_name_H-M   'P 1'
#
loop_
_entity.id
_entity.type
_entity.pdbx_description
1 polymer ?
#
loop_
_entity_poly.entity_id
_entity_poly.type
_entity_poly.pdbx_seq_one_letter_code
_entity_poly.pdbx_strand_id
1 'polypeptide(L)'
;MGEDSLISIPKQDDLQLEVSKIWEDVIEWGKAKNPTLPTNLNEWTSDNFLSLKETLKEFLPHIRYFNFSNTDVVEKIYPYQQLLEH
;
A
#
# COMPACT_ATOMS: atom_id res chain seq x y z
N MET A 1 -33.66 -23.20 -13.47
CA MET A 1 -33.32 -22.38 -12.30
C MET A 1 -31.89 -21.95 -12.54
N GLY A 2 -31.71 -20.66 -12.82
CA GLY A 2 -30.48 -20.12 -13.40
C GLY A 2 -29.56 -19.62 -12.30
N GLU A 3 -28.38 -20.22 -12.23
CA GLU A 3 -27.24 -19.74 -11.46
C GLU A 3 -25.96 -19.82 -12.31
N ASP A 4 -26.10 -19.61 -13.62
CA ASP A 4 -24.97 -19.34 -14.50
C ASP A 4 -24.66 -17.83 -14.50
N SER A 5 -24.32 -17.34 -13.32
CA SER A 5 -23.56 -16.10 -13.17
C SER A 5 -22.37 -16.45 -12.31
N LEU A 6 -21.49 -17.27 -12.90
CA LEU A 6 -20.07 -17.22 -12.61
C LEU A 6 -19.64 -15.79 -12.94
N ILE A 7 -19.80 -14.93 -11.95
CA ILE A 7 -19.23 -13.58 -11.88
C ILE A 7 -17.85 -13.72 -12.49
N SER A 8 -17.62 -13.06 -13.64
CA SER A 8 -16.28 -12.88 -14.20
C SER A 8 -15.45 -12.24 -13.11
N ILE A 9 -14.82 -13.04 -12.25
CA ILE A 9 -13.80 -12.59 -11.32
C ILE A 9 -12.71 -12.09 -12.26
N PRO A 10 -12.49 -10.77 -12.36
CA PRO A 10 -11.36 -10.26 -13.12
C PRO A 10 -10.16 -11.03 -12.62
N LYS A 11 -9.34 -11.57 -13.54
CA LYS A 11 -8.18 -12.41 -13.21
C LYS A 11 -7.53 -11.84 -11.95
N GLN A 12 -7.50 -12.64 -10.89
CA GLN A 12 -7.06 -12.17 -9.58
C GLN A 12 -5.66 -11.53 -9.67
N ASP A 13 -4.83 -11.94 -10.62
CA ASP A 13 -3.56 -11.32 -11.00
C ASP A 13 -3.67 -9.85 -11.46
N ASP A 14 -4.64 -9.49 -12.31
CA ASP A 14 -4.84 -8.10 -12.76
C ASP A 14 -5.18 -7.21 -11.56
N LEU A 15 -6.08 -7.67 -10.68
CA LEU A 15 -6.46 -6.94 -9.47
C LEU A 15 -5.31 -6.81 -8.45
N GLN A 16 -4.43 -7.82 -8.35
CA GLN A 16 -3.25 -7.77 -7.48
C GLN A 16 -2.20 -6.76 -7.99
N LEU A 17 -1.96 -6.74 -9.30
CA LEU A 17 -1.06 -5.78 -9.94
C LEU A 17 -1.58 -4.34 -9.78
N GLU A 18 -2.89 -4.13 -9.94
CA GLU A 18 -3.52 -2.82 -9.71
C GLU A 18 -3.35 -2.34 -8.27
N VAL A 19 -3.62 -3.19 -7.28
CA VAL A 19 -3.52 -2.80 -5.86
C VAL A 19 -2.07 -2.55 -5.44
N SER A 20 -1.12 -3.36 -5.95
CA SER A 20 0.31 -3.15 -5.69
C SER A 20 0.79 -1.81 -6.24
N LYS A 21 0.34 -1.46 -7.44
CA LYS A 21 0.63 -0.16 -8.05
C LYS A 21 0.02 1.00 -7.26
N ILE A 22 -1.24 0.86 -6.83
CA ILE A 22 -1.90 1.86 -5.98
C ILE A 22 -1.08 2.12 -4.71
N TRP A 23 -0.54 1.07 -4.07
CA TRP A 23 0.32 1.27 -2.89
C TRP A 23 1.59 2.05 -3.21
N GLU A 24 2.28 1.71 -4.30
CA GLU A 24 3.47 2.45 -4.73
C GLU A 24 3.15 3.92 -5.01
N ASP A 25 2.07 4.20 -5.74
CA ASP A 25 1.57 5.56 -6.01
C ASP A 25 1.21 6.31 -4.71
N VAL A 26 0.58 5.64 -3.74
CA VAL A 26 0.22 6.24 -2.44
C VAL A 26 1.48 6.58 -1.65
N ILE A 27 2.48 5.70 -1.61
CA ILE A 27 3.76 5.96 -0.93
C ILE A 27 4.52 7.08 -1.60
N GLU A 28 4.63 7.08 -2.94
CA GLU A 28 5.26 8.17 -3.69
C GLU A 28 4.55 9.50 -3.46
N TRP A 29 3.22 9.52 -3.49
CA TRP A 29 2.43 10.71 -3.20
C TRP A 29 2.67 11.22 -1.77
N GLY A 30 2.69 10.32 -0.78
CA GLY A 30 2.99 10.67 0.60
C GLY A 30 4.40 11.24 0.77
N LYS A 31 5.40 10.67 0.08
CA LYS A 31 6.77 11.20 0.07
C LYS A 31 6.85 12.57 -0.61
N ALA A 32 6.14 12.76 -1.71
CA ALA A 32 6.08 14.05 -2.41
C ALA A 32 5.44 15.15 -1.57
N LYS A 33 4.48 14.79 -0.69
CA LYS A 33 3.87 15.71 0.27
C LYS A 33 4.76 16.05 1.47
N ASN A 34 5.73 15.20 1.78
CA ASN A 34 6.65 15.36 2.89
C ASN A 34 8.09 15.51 2.37
N PRO A 35 8.46 16.68 1.82
CA PRO A 35 9.79 16.89 1.23
C PRO A 35 10.92 16.86 2.25
N THR A 36 10.60 16.84 3.55
CA THR A 36 11.55 16.68 4.65
C THR A 36 11.97 15.22 4.87
N LEU A 37 11.27 14.26 4.24
CA LEU A 37 11.60 12.84 4.40
C LEU A 37 12.90 12.49 3.68
N PRO A 38 13.78 11.69 4.30
CA PRO A 38 14.96 11.18 3.64
C PRO A 38 14.58 10.33 2.41
N THR A 39 15.42 10.34 1.39
CA THR A 39 15.23 9.46 0.22
C THR A 39 15.44 7.99 0.59
N ASN A 40 16.40 7.72 1.49
CA ASN A 40 16.71 6.38 1.97
C ASN A 40 15.84 5.98 3.16
N LEU A 41 15.10 4.88 3.03
CA LEU A 41 14.32 4.29 4.14
C LEU A 41 15.17 3.98 5.39
N ASN A 42 16.44 3.63 5.22
CA ASN A 42 17.34 3.34 6.35
C ASN A 42 17.63 4.58 7.23
N GLU A 43 17.41 5.79 6.71
CA GLU A 43 17.58 7.04 7.46
C GLU A 43 16.27 7.50 8.10
N TRP A 44 15.18 6.75 7.91
CA TRP A 44 13.89 7.10 8.47
C TRP A 44 13.87 6.82 9.97
N THR A 45 13.44 7.84 10.69
CA THR A 45 13.15 7.78 12.13
C THR A 45 11.66 7.54 12.34
N SER A 46 11.25 7.17 13.56
CA SER A 46 9.84 7.02 13.90
C SER A 46 9.00 8.26 13.57
N ASP A 47 9.56 9.47 13.70
CA ASP A 47 8.88 10.73 13.36
C ASP A 47 8.63 10.87 11.85
N ASN A 48 9.59 10.45 11.02
CA ASN A 48 9.44 10.40 9.57
C ASN A 48 8.29 9.47 9.16
N PHE A 49 8.22 8.28 9.76
CA PHE A 49 7.11 7.36 9.56
C PHE A 49 5.79 7.95 10.06
N LEU A 50 5.78 8.66 11.18
CA LEU A 50 4.59 9.29 11.74
C LEU A 50 4.04 10.38 10.81
N SER A 51 4.93 11.21 10.26
CA SER A 51 4.56 12.26 9.30
C SER A 51 3.96 11.67 8.01
N LEU A 52 4.60 10.62 7.47
CA LEU A 52 4.04 9.90 6.32
C LEU A 52 2.70 9.23 6.69
N LYS A 53 2.61 8.57 7.86
CA LYS A 53 1.40 7.91 8.35
C LYS A 53 0.25 8.90 8.48
N GLU A 54 0.49 10.09 9.03
CA GLU A 54 -0.51 11.16 9.12
C GLU A 54 -1.00 11.62 7.75
N THR A 55 -0.09 11.72 6.78
CA THR A 55 -0.43 12.09 5.40
C THR A 55 -1.24 11.00 4.70
N LEU A 56 -0.90 9.73 4.96
CA LEU A 56 -1.52 8.58 4.34
C LEU A 56 -2.70 8.02 5.13
N LYS A 57 -3.02 8.56 6.31
CA LYS A 57 -4.05 8.01 7.21
C LYS A 57 -5.42 7.84 6.56
N GLU A 58 -5.73 8.72 5.61
CA GLU A 58 -6.98 8.65 4.85
C GLU A 58 -6.94 7.56 3.77
N PHE A 59 -5.75 7.26 3.21
CA PHE A 59 -5.56 6.26 2.15
C PHE A 59 -5.33 4.84 2.68
N LEU A 60 -4.63 4.69 3.81
CA LEU A 60 -4.35 3.39 4.44
C LEU A 60 -5.57 2.46 4.61
N PRO A 61 -6.76 2.94 5.03
CA PRO A 61 -7.95 2.08 5.14
C PRO A 61 -8.59 1.70 3.79
N HIS A 62 -8.27 2.41 2.70
CA HIS A 62 -8.78 2.09 1.36
C HIS A 62 -7.95 1.00 0.67
N ILE A 63 -6.73 0.75 1.15
CA ILE A 63 -5.83 -0.24 0.56
C ILE A 63 -6.25 -1.64 1.01
N ARG A 64 -6.57 -2.50 0.03
CA ARG A 64 -6.93 -3.89 0.29
C ARG A 64 -5.66 -4.75 0.41
N TYR A 65 -5.07 -4.81 1.60
CA TYR A 65 -3.87 -5.62 1.85
C TYR A 65 -4.05 -7.12 1.49
N PHE A 66 -5.28 -7.63 1.51
CA PHE A 66 -5.61 -9.00 1.11
C PHE A 66 -5.44 -9.27 -0.40
N ASN A 67 -5.41 -8.21 -1.21
CA ASN A 67 -5.17 -8.27 -2.65
C ASN A 67 -3.66 -8.20 -2.98
N PHE A 68 -2.75 -8.26 -2.02
CA PHE A 68 -1.32 -8.35 -2.30
C PHE A 68 -0.89 -9.81 -2.32
N SER A 69 0.03 -10.14 -3.22
CA SER A 69 0.75 -11.40 -3.12
C SER A 69 1.69 -11.37 -1.92
N ASN A 70 2.00 -12.53 -1.34
CA ASN A 70 2.92 -12.62 -0.21
C ASN A 70 4.27 -11.96 -0.52
N THR A 71 4.72 -12.07 -1.76
CA THR A 71 5.95 -11.43 -2.25
C THR A 71 5.85 -9.90 -2.19
N ASP A 72 4.80 -9.30 -2.75
CA ASP A 72 4.59 -7.85 -2.68
C ASP A 72 4.41 -7.35 -1.25
N VAL A 73 3.77 -8.12 -0.37
CA VAL A 73 3.68 -7.76 1.05
C VAL A 73 5.07 -7.66 1.68
N VAL A 74 5.94 -8.65 1.44
CA VAL A 74 7.29 -8.65 2.01
C VAL A 74 8.19 -7.59 1.36
N GLU A 75 8.08 -7.35 0.06
CA GLU A 75 8.95 -6.40 -0.63
C GLU A 75 8.47 -4.94 -0.51
N LYS A 76 7.15 -4.70 -0.51
CA LYS A 76 6.56 -3.36 -0.59
C LYS A 76 5.85 -2.91 0.69
N ILE A 77 5.22 -3.80 1.43
CA ILE A 77 4.49 -3.43 2.66
C ILE A 77 5.41 -3.49 3.88
N TYR A 78 6.19 -4.56 4.02
CA TYR A 78 7.05 -4.81 5.18
C TYR A 78 8.05 -3.69 5.51
N PRO A 79 8.71 -3.03 4.53
CA PRO A 79 9.59 -1.89 4.83
C PRO A 79 8.86 -0.70 5.48
N TYR A 80 7.54 -0.61 5.26
CA TYR A 80 6.67 0.45 5.77
C TYR A 80 5.68 -0.07 6.83
N GLN A 81 5.95 -1.23 7.44
CA GLN A 81 5.05 -1.81 8.44
C GLN A 81 4.75 -0.87 9.61
N GLN A 82 5.68 0.03 9.94
CA GLN A 82 5.50 1.06 10.98
C GLN A 82 4.34 2.03 10.68
N LEU A 83 3.95 2.18 9.40
CA LEU A 83 2.76 2.96 9.03
C LEU A 83 1.46 2.26 9.43
N LEU A 84 1.49 0.92 9.50
CA LEU A 84 0.35 0.05 9.79
C LEU A 84 0.28 -0.36 11.27
N GLU A 85 1.39 -0.26 12.01
CA GLU A 85 1.39 -0.44 13.46
C GLU A 85 0.49 0.60 14.13
N HIS A 86 -0.34 0.16 15.09
CA HIS A 86 -1.32 1.00 15.78
C HIS A 86 -0.68 1.80 16.91
#